data_AF-A0A2M6IV91-F1
#
_entry.id   AF-A0A2M6IV91-F1
#
_cell.length_a   1.000
_cell.length_b   1.000
_cell.length_c   1.000
_cell.angle_alpha   90.00
_cell.angle_beta   90.00
_cell.angle_gamma   90.00
#
_symmetry.space_group_name_H-M   'P 1'
#
loop_
_entity.id
_entity.type
_entity.pdbx_description
1 polymer ?
#
loop_
_entity_poly.entity_id
_entity_poly.type
_entity_poly.pdbx_seq_one_letter_code
_entity_poly.pdbx_strand_id
1 'polypeptide(L)'
;MLKSRLNRIAMRNKAIKYGLIGFGIILLMLLIFFVVRVIGFYNAIHTDSQDTENSNREVKEKMDYTLLILGYGGGTHDGANLTDTIMVANINLKKKHVVLVSIPRDVWVNVPTKSAPFHSKINAIYQMALFPKNYPDVDSSYYSDKNPSGLIKKIIFDITGMKIDAYVSVDFQGFIKAIDTLGGIDVQVQKTFTDYEYPLEGKETDLCEHDEEFKAIEPILNNEMSLEDQTKLFEEKPELKAFFTNIEDNPPIAFPCRYEELHFEQGIA
;
A
#
# COMPACT_ATOMS: atom_id res chain seq x y z
N MET A 1 -36.13 13.54 -64.83
CA MET A 1 -35.25 14.14 -63.78
C MET A 1 -35.89 14.22 -62.38
N LEU A 2 -37.21 14.46 -62.25
CA LEU A 2 -37.89 14.59 -60.94
C LEU A 2 -37.98 13.29 -60.12
N LYS A 3 -38.21 12.15 -60.78
CA LYS A 3 -38.41 10.83 -60.15
C LYS A 3 -37.15 10.33 -59.41
N SER A 4 -35.95 10.67 -59.91
CA SER A 4 -34.69 10.30 -59.25
C SER A 4 -34.39 11.16 -58.01
N ARG A 5 -34.85 12.42 -57.98
CA ARG A 5 -34.74 13.31 -56.81
C ARG A 5 -35.69 12.89 -55.69
N LEU A 6 -36.92 12.52 -56.02
CA LEU A 6 -37.90 12.02 -55.04
C LEU A 6 -37.46 10.68 -54.41
N ASN A 7 -36.92 9.74 -55.20
CA ASN A 7 -36.40 8.48 -54.67
C ASN A 7 -35.17 8.66 -53.76
N ARG A 8 -34.29 9.63 -54.03
CA ARG A 8 -33.17 9.96 -53.13
C ARG A 8 -33.63 10.51 -51.79
N ILE A 9 -34.69 11.33 -51.77
CA ILE A 9 -35.28 11.87 -50.53
C ILE A 9 -35.95 10.75 -49.72
N ALA A 10 -36.69 9.86 -50.39
CA ALA A 10 -37.31 8.70 -49.73
C ALA A 10 -36.27 7.74 -49.13
N MET A 11 -35.19 7.45 -49.86
CA MET A 11 -34.08 6.62 -49.37
C MET A 11 -33.35 7.26 -48.18
N ARG A 12 -33.12 8.59 -48.23
CA ARG A 12 -32.49 9.34 -47.13
C ARG A 12 -33.35 9.33 -45.85
N ASN A 13 -34.66 9.50 -45.98
CA ASN A 13 -35.57 9.45 -44.83
C ASN A 13 -35.67 8.03 -44.23
N LYS A 14 -35.56 6.99 -45.07
CA LYS A 14 -35.50 5.59 -44.60
C LYS A 14 -34.19 5.32 -43.83
N ALA A 15 -33.06 5.80 -44.34
CA ALA A 15 -31.76 5.69 -43.68
C ALA A 15 -31.70 6.45 -42.35
N ILE A 16 -32.25 7.67 -42.29
CA ILE A 16 -32.35 8.45 -41.04
C ILE A 16 -33.24 7.72 -40.02
N LYS A 17 -34.37 7.14 -40.46
CA LYS A 17 -35.26 6.39 -39.57
C LYS A 17 -34.59 5.16 -38.95
N TYR A 18 -33.85 4.37 -39.75
CA TYR A 18 -33.10 3.23 -39.21
C TYR A 18 -31.88 3.63 -38.38
N GLY A 19 -31.24 4.76 -38.71
CA GLY A 19 -30.16 5.33 -37.89
C GLY A 19 -30.65 5.77 -36.50
N LEU A 20 -31.82 6.42 -36.42
CA LEU A 20 -32.44 6.80 -35.14
C LEU A 20 -32.87 5.59 -34.31
N ILE A 21 -33.39 4.54 -34.95
CA ILE A 21 -33.74 3.29 -34.26
C ILE A 21 -32.47 2.60 -33.72
N GLY A 22 -31.40 2.51 -34.53
CA GLY A 22 -30.12 1.95 -34.09
C GLY A 22 -29.50 2.72 -32.93
N PHE A 23 -29.52 4.06 -33.00
CA PHE A 23 -29.04 4.92 -31.92
C PHE A 23 -29.84 4.74 -30.63
N GLY A 24 -31.17 4.62 -30.73
CA GLY A 24 -32.04 4.32 -29.59
C GLY A 24 -31.74 2.98 -28.92
N ILE A 25 -31.44 1.95 -29.71
CA ILE A 25 -31.07 0.62 -29.18
C ILE A 25 -29.70 0.69 -28.47
N ILE A 26 -28.74 1.44 -29.00
CA ILE A 26 -27.43 1.63 -28.35
C ILE A 26 -27.59 2.38 -27.02
N LEU A 27 -28.39 3.45 -26.98
CA LEU A 27 -28.70 4.18 -25.76
C LEU A 27 -29.37 3.30 -24.70
N LEU A 28 -30.31 2.43 -25.12
CA LEU A 28 -30.96 1.49 -24.23
C LEU A 28 -29.97 0.46 -23.67
N MET A 29 -29.06 -0.07 -24.49
CA MET A 29 -28.01 -0.99 -24.02
C MET A 29 -27.06 -0.32 -23.03
N LEU A 30 -26.67 0.93 -23.28
CA LEU A 30 -25.84 1.71 -22.34
C LEU A 30 -26.56 1.99 -21.02
N LEU A 31 -27.87 2.30 -21.07
CA LEU A 31 -28.70 2.48 -19.87
C LEU A 31 -28.79 1.17 -19.06
N ILE A 32 -29.05 0.04 -19.72
CA ILE A 32 -29.10 -1.28 -19.06
C ILE A 32 -27.75 -1.61 -18.44
N PHE A 33 -26.65 -1.40 -19.16
CA PHE A 33 -25.29 -1.61 -18.64
C PHE A 33 -25.01 -0.73 -17.41
N PHE A 34 -25.41 0.54 -17.45
CA PHE A 34 -25.28 1.46 -16.32
C PHE A 34 -26.10 0.99 -15.11
N VAL A 35 -27.36 0.58 -15.31
CA VAL A 35 -28.23 0.05 -14.25
C VAL A 35 -27.63 -1.22 -13.63
N VAL A 36 -27.10 -2.14 -14.45
CA VAL A 36 -26.44 -3.36 -13.95
C VAL A 36 -25.20 -3.00 -13.11
N ARG A 37 -24.40 -2.02 -13.53
CA ARG A 37 -23.25 -1.54 -12.74
C ARG A 37 -23.67 -0.91 -11.42
N VAL A 38 -24.74 -0.12 -11.42
CA VAL A 38 -25.28 0.50 -10.20
C VAL A 38 -25.82 -0.56 -9.25
N ILE A 39 -26.56 -1.55 -9.73
CA ILE A 39 -27.05 -2.67 -8.90
C ILE A 39 -25.89 -3.52 -8.38
N GLY A 40 -24.89 -3.80 -9.22
CA GLY A 40 -23.69 -4.55 -8.79
C GLY A 40 -22.88 -3.81 -7.72
N PHE A 41 -22.73 -2.49 -7.85
CA PHE A 41 -22.13 -1.65 -6.83
C PHE A 41 -22.98 -1.60 -5.56
N TYR A 42 -24.30 -1.42 -5.69
CA TYR A 42 -25.24 -1.45 -4.57
C TYR A 42 -25.13 -2.76 -3.78
N ASN A 43 -25.12 -3.91 -4.45
CA ASN A 43 -24.97 -5.21 -3.80
C ASN A 43 -23.56 -5.43 -3.22
N ALA A 44 -22.53 -4.79 -3.76
CA ALA A 44 -21.18 -4.85 -3.20
C ALA A 44 -21.04 -4.01 -1.92
N ILE A 45 -21.85 -2.95 -1.75
CA ILE A 45 -21.86 -2.08 -0.56
C ILE A 45 -22.97 -2.43 0.44
N HIS A 46 -24.07 -3.04 0.01
CA HIS A 46 -25.11 -3.59 0.88
C HIS A 46 -24.66 -4.96 1.38
N THR A 47 -24.10 -4.98 2.59
CA THR A 47 -24.07 -6.22 3.38
C THR A 47 -25.50 -6.53 3.80
N ASP A 48 -26.06 -7.63 3.28
CA ASP A 48 -27.33 -8.16 3.73
C ASP A 48 -27.20 -8.54 5.21
N SER A 49 -27.82 -7.77 6.09
CA SER A 49 -27.85 -8.03 7.52
C SER A 49 -28.74 -9.24 7.77
N GLN A 50 -28.17 -10.44 7.63
CA GLN A 50 -28.70 -11.67 8.21
C GLN A 50 -28.64 -11.55 9.74
N ASP A 51 -29.60 -10.82 10.31
CA ASP A 51 -30.04 -10.91 11.70
C ASP A 51 -31.36 -10.15 11.82
N THR A 52 -32.45 -10.78 11.35
CA THR A 52 -33.80 -10.35 11.71
C THR A 52 -34.65 -11.55 12.07
N GLU A 53 -34.16 -12.34 13.03
CA GLU A 53 -35.06 -13.05 13.94
C GLU A 53 -34.65 -12.75 15.38
N ASN A 54 -35.57 -12.12 16.11
CA ASN A 54 -35.57 -11.85 17.55
C ASN A 54 -34.76 -10.65 18.08
N SER A 55 -35.33 -9.44 18.00
CA SER A 55 -35.18 -8.47 19.10
C SER A 55 -36.05 -7.21 18.95
N ASN A 56 -37.03 -7.06 19.83
CA ASN A 56 -37.46 -5.75 20.36
C ASN A 56 -36.34 -5.12 21.24
N ARG A 57 -35.08 -5.13 20.77
CA ARG A 57 -34.01 -4.33 21.38
C ARG A 57 -33.92 -3.07 20.56
N GLU A 58 -34.14 -1.91 21.20
CA GLU A 58 -33.58 -0.67 20.67
C GLU A 58 -32.09 -0.92 20.41
N VAL A 59 -31.71 -1.08 19.14
CA VAL A 59 -30.31 -1.12 18.75
C VAL A 59 -29.82 0.30 18.98
N LYS A 60 -29.28 0.54 20.17
CA LYS A 60 -28.68 1.81 20.50
C LYS A 60 -27.52 2.01 19.54
N GLU A 61 -27.69 2.96 18.63
CA GLU A 61 -26.72 3.24 17.58
C GLU A 61 -25.35 3.45 18.23
N LYS A 62 -24.36 2.70 17.76
CA LYS A 62 -23.01 2.79 18.31
C LYS A 62 -22.44 4.15 17.92
N MET A 63 -22.00 4.94 18.90
CA MET A 63 -21.47 6.30 18.66
C MET A 63 -19.95 6.41 18.82
N ASP A 64 -19.29 5.27 19.01
CA ASP A 64 -17.85 5.16 19.24
C ASP A 64 -17.32 3.97 18.44
N TYR A 65 -16.45 4.25 17.48
CA TYR A 65 -15.89 3.26 16.56
C TYR A 65 -14.38 3.28 16.64
N THR A 66 -13.78 2.10 16.76
CA THR A 66 -12.32 1.93 16.74
C THR A 66 -11.90 1.21 15.46
N LEU A 67 -11.17 1.90 14.60
CA LEU A 67 -10.68 1.43 13.32
C LEU A 67 -9.18 1.19 13.39
N LEU A 68 -8.74 0.01 12.95
CA LEU A 68 -7.33 -0.30 12.73
C LEU A 68 -6.93 0.02 11.30
N ILE A 69 -5.88 0.80 11.11
CA ILE A 69 -5.32 1.17 9.82
C ILE A 69 -3.96 0.49 9.68
N LEU A 70 -3.81 -0.30 8.61
CA LEU A 70 -2.59 -1.04 8.30
C LEU A 70 -2.05 -0.58 6.94
N GLY A 71 -0.82 -0.08 6.92
CA GLY A 71 -0.08 0.24 5.70
C GLY A 71 1.05 -0.74 5.51
N TYR A 72 1.17 -1.32 4.30
CA TYR A 72 2.25 -2.23 3.92
C TYR A 72 2.87 -1.83 2.58
N GLY A 73 4.09 -2.28 2.29
CA GLY A 73 4.83 -1.89 1.08
C GLY A 73 4.11 -2.26 -0.23
N GLY A 74 3.62 -3.49 -0.32
CA GLY A 74 3.16 -4.07 -1.59
C GLY A 74 4.34 -4.45 -2.50
N GLY A 75 4.06 -4.85 -3.73
CA GLY A 75 5.10 -5.23 -4.70
C GLY A 75 5.58 -6.68 -4.59
N THR A 76 6.74 -6.98 -5.20
CA THR A 76 7.28 -8.33 -5.39
C THR A 76 8.54 -8.62 -4.58
N HIS A 77 8.92 -7.76 -3.65
CA HIS A 77 10.12 -7.93 -2.82
C HIS A 77 9.83 -8.71 -1.54
N ASP A 78 10.88 -9.18 -0.88
CA ASP A 78 10.77 -9.81 0.44
C ASP A 78 10.17 -8.83 1.46
N GLY A 79 9.20 -9.29 2.23
CA GLY A 79 8.53 -8.46 3.23
C GLY A 79 7.50 -7.47 2.66
N ALA A 80 7.10 -7.60 1.39
CA ALA A 80 6.06 -6.75 0.76
C ALA A 80 4.77 -6.62 1.59
N ASN A 81 4.44 -7.61 2.44
CA ASN A 81 3.21 -7.62 3.24
C ASN A 81 3.44 -7.30 4.73
N LEU A 82 4.64 -6.85 5.11
CA LEU A 82 4.89 -6.33 6.45
C LEU A 82 4.18 -5.00 6.64
N THR A 83 3.47 -4.88 7.75
CA THR A 83 2.69 -3.67 8.07
C THR A 83 3.55 -2.64 8.80
N ASP A 84 4.25 -1.81 8.05
CA ASP A 84 5.13 -0.78 8.61
C ASP A 84 4.37 0.41 9.19
N THR A 85 3.14 0.64 8.74
CA THR A 85 2.22 1.61 9.36
C THR A 85 1.13 0.87 10.08
N ILE A 86 1.03 1.08 11.39
CA ILE A 86 -0.05 0.53 12.23
C ILE A 86 -0.61 1.68 13.05
N MET A 87 -1.88 2.03 12.81
CA MET A 87 -2.54 3.10 13.55
C MET A 87 -3.92 2.67 14.02
N VAL A 88 -4.29 3.09 15.23
CA VAL A 88 -5.63 2.90 15.78
C VAL A 88 -6.32 4.24 15.81
N ALA A 89 -7.43 4.36 15.07
CA ALA A 89 -8.28 5.53 15.04
C ALA A 89 -9.54 5.26 15.88
N ASN A 90 -9.73 6.03 16.95
CA ASN A 90 -10.99 6.06 17.69
C ASN A 90 -11.82 7.26 17.22
N ILE A 91 -13.03 6.99 16.73
CA ILE A 91 -13.97 7.95 16.17
C ILE A 91 -15.18 8.02 17.09
N ASN A 92 -15.30 9.13 17.82
CA ASN A 92 -16.41 9.37 18.72
C ASN A 92 -17.40 10.37 18.11
N LEU A 93 -18.50 9.86 17.56
CA LEU A 93 -19.52 10.65 16.88
C LEU A 93 -20.30 11.56 17.85
N LYS A 94 -20.43 11.16 19.12
CA LYS A 94 -21.12 11.95 20.15
C LYS A 94 -20.34 13.22 20.50
N LYS A 95 -19.04 13.11 20.67
CA LYS A 95 -18.13 14.21 21.03
C LYS A 95 -17.52 14.89 19.80
N LYS A 96 -17.75 14.37 18.59
CA LYS A 96 -17.17 14.85 17.31
C LYS A 96 -15.64 14.94 17.36
N HIS A 97 -15.00 13.93 17.94
CA HIS A 97 -13.55 13.86 18.00
C HIS A 97 -13.04 12.58 17.34
N VAL A 98 -11.82 12.66 16.81
CA VAL A 98 -11.05 11.51 16.36
C VAL A 98 -9.71 11.54 17.10
N VAL A 99 -9.34 10.41 17.69
CA VAL A 99 -8.01 10.21 18.26
C VAL A 99 -7.30 9.16 17.42
N LEU A 100 -6.10 9.48 16.96
CA LEU A 100 -5.25 8.58 16.20
C LEU A 100 -4.01 8.24 17.04
N VAL A 101 -3.72 6.96 17.21
CA VAL A 101 -2.55 6.47 17.94
C VAL A 101 -1.76 5.54 17.04
N SER A 102 -0.50 5.89 16.79
CA SER A 102 0.43 5.03 16.07
C SER A 102 1.00 3.95 16.98
N ILE A 103 1.00 2.71 16.51
CA ILE A 103 1.68 1.58 17.15
C ILE A 103 3.02 1.37 16.44
N PRO A 104 4.17 1.45 17.14
CA PRO A 104 5.47 1.28 16.49
C PRO A 104 5.62 -0.11 15.86
N ARG A 105 6.11 -0.20 14.61
CA ARG A 105 6.21 -1.45 13.84
C ARG A 105 7.06 -2.55 14.50
N ASP A 106 8.03 -2.13 15.32
CA ASP A 106 9.00 -3.01 15.98
C ASP A 106 8.60 -3.43 17.39
N VAL A 107 7.36 -3.12 17.84
CA VAL A 107 6.88 -3.59 19.14
C VAL A 107 6.97 -5.12 19.20
N TRP A 108 7.66 -5.63 20.21
CA TRP A 108 7.85 -7.06 20.44
C TRP A 108 6.62 -7.64 21.14
N VAL A 109 5.90 -8.53 20.46
CA VAL A 109 4.61 -9.06 20.90
C VAL A 109 4.63 -10.57 21.00
N ASN A 110 3.84 -11.11 21.94
CA ASN A 110 3.58 -12.54 22.02
C ASN A 110 2.56 -12.94 20.96
N VAL A 111 2.90 -13.97 20.18
CA VAL A 111 2.08 -14.50 19.09
C VAL A 111 1.48 -15.83 19.55
N PRO A 112 0.14 -15.97 19.58
CA PRO A 112 -0.50 -17.25 19.89
C PRO A 112 -0.12 -18.36 18.91
N THR A 113 0.39 -19.46 19.44
CA THR A 113 0.87 -20.64 18.70
C THR A 113 0.38 -21.92 19.37
N LYS A 114 0.39 -23.04 18.65
CA LYS A 114 -0.09 -24.34 19.14
C LYS A 114 0.95 -25.07 19.98
N SER A 115 2.24 -24.91 19.65
CA SER A 115 3.30 -25.78 20.17
C SER A 115 4.12 -25.15 21.30
N ALA A 116 4.55 -23.89 21.16
CA ALA A 116 5.42 -23.23 22.13
C ALA A 116 5.32 -21.69 22.04
N PRO A 117 5.58 -20.94 23.13
CA PRO A 117 5.57 -19.48 23.11
C PRO A 117 6.45 -18.91 21.99
N PHE A 118 5.89 -17.99 21.21
CA PHE A 118 6.57 -17.36 20.09
C PHE A 118 6.39 -15.85 20.17
N HIS A 119 7.45 -15.11 19.85
CA HIS A 119 7.39 -13.65 19.80
C HIS A 119 7.88 -13.15 18.44
N SER A 120 7.32 -12.03 18.02
CA SER A 120 7.73 -11.37 16.79
C SER A 120 7.52 -9.87 16.91
N LYS A 121 8.06 -9.13 15.94
CA LYS A 121 7.71 -7.72 15.72
C LYS A 121 6.26 -7.65 15.25
N ILE A 122 5.51 -6.66 15.73
CA ILE A 122 4.07 -6.54 15.44
C ILE A 122 3.78 -6.36 13.93
N ASN A 123 4.72 -5.79 13.16
CA ASN A 123 4.53 -5.59 11.72
C ASN A 123 4.41 -6.90 10.92
N ALA A 124 4.91 -8.02 11.45
CA ALA A 124 4.83 -9.32 10.81
C ALA A 124 3.48 -10.04 11.03
N ILE A 125 2.68 -9.60 12.00
CA ILE A 125 1.48 -10.33 12.42
C ILE A 125 0.42 -10.41 11.33
N TYR A 126 0.20 -9.31 10.61
CA TYR A 126 -0.78 -9.30 9.52
C TYR A 126 -0.34 -10.22 8.38
N GLN A 127 0.95 -10.23 8.02
CA GLN A 127 1.52 -11.16 7.04
C GLN A 127 1.36 -12.62 7.48
N MET A 128 1.59 -12.95 8.75
CA MET A 128 1.43 -14.31 9.26
C MET A 128 0.00 -14.83 9.05
N ALA A 129 -0.99 -13.97 9.27
CA ALA A 129 -2.39 -14.30 9.06
C ALA A 129 -2.80 -14.34 7.57
N LEU A 130 -2.15 -13.57 6.70
CA LEU A 130 -2.35 -13.62 5.24
C LEU A 130 -1.78 -14.90 4.62
N PHE A 131 -0.69 -15.44 5.17
CA PHE A 131 0.01 -16.61 4.61
C PHE A 131 0.10 -17.77 5.62
N PRO A 132 -1.03 -18.35 6.09
CA PRO A 132 -1.03 -19.38 7.13
C PRO A 132 -0.17 -20.60 6.82
N LYS A 133 0.00 -20.94 5.53
CA LYS A 133 0.83 -22.07 5.10
C LYS A 133 2.31 -21.90 5.46
N ASN A 134 2.79 -20.66 5.50
CA ASN A 134 4.17 -20.33 5.88
C ASN A 134 4.35 -20.31 7.41
N TYR A 135 3.24 -20.26 8.16
CA TYR A 135 3.22 -20.14 9.61
C TYR A 135 2.23 -21.15 10.25
N PRO A 136 2.39 -22.46 10.04
CA PRO A 136 1.39 -23.48 10.40
C PRO A 136 1.15 -23.62 11.92
N ASP A 137 2.12 -23.18 12.73
CA ASP A 137 2.04 -23.23 14.20
C ASP A 137 1.26 -22.06 14.81
N VAL A 138 1.04 -20.97 14.07
CA VAL A 138 0.24 -19.84 14.53
C VAL A 138 -1.21 -20.30 14.75
N ASP A 139 -1.82 -19.85 15.84
CA ASP A 139 -3.17 -20.25 16.22
C ASP A 139 -4.21 -19.66 15.26
N SER A 140 -4.69 -20.50 14.36
CA SER A 140 -5.69 -20.18 13.34
C SER A 140 -7.08 -19.85 13.92
N SER A 141 -7.32 -19.98 15.22
CA SER A 141 -8.60 -19.57 15.83
C SER A 141 -8.81 -18.05 15.79
N TYR A 142 -7.74 -17.27 15.63
CA TYR A 142 -7.81 -15.81 15.61
C TYR A 142 -7.96 -15.20 14.21
N TYR A 143 -7.90 -15.96 13.12
CA TYR A 143 -7.97 -15.41 11.76
C TYR A 143 -8.49 -16.42 10.75
N SER A 144 -8.83 -15.95 9.55
CA SER A 144 -9.25 -16.78 8.42
C SER A 144 -8.96 -16.06 7.11
N ASP A 145 -9.07 -16.75 5.98
CA ASP A 145 -8.92 -16.13 4.65
C ASP A 145 -9.86 -14.93 4.44
N LYS A 146 -11.05 -14.95 5.07
CA LYS A 146 -12.02 -13.84 5.01
C LYS A 146 -11.78 -12.75 6.07
N ASN A 147 -10.96 -13.03 7.07
CA ASN A 147 -10.65 -12.11 8.16
C ASN A 147 -9.18 -12.29 8.62
N PRO A 148 -8.20 -11.86 7.81
CA PRO A 148 -6.79 -11.93 8.18
C PRO A 148 -6.44 -10.98 9.34
N SER A 149 -7.26 -9.96 9.60
CA SER A 149 -7.00 -8.98 10.65
C SER A 149 -7.17 -9.49 12.08
N GLY A 150 -7.86 -10.62 12.29
CA GLY A 150 -8.27 -11.00 13.63
C GLY A 150 -7.10 -11.24 14.60
N LEU A 151 -5.98 -11.78 14.12
CA LEU A 151 -4.78 -11.99 14.92
C LEU A 151 -4.16 -10.66 15.39
N ILE A 152 -3.97 -9.70 14.49
CA ILE A 152 -3.41 -8.38 14.84
C ILE A 152 -4.36 -7.59 15.73
N LYS A 153 -5.68 -7.67 15.51
CA LYS A 153 -6.69 -7.06 16.41
C LYS A 153 -6.59 -7.62 17.82
N LYS A 154 -6.43 -8.94 17.97
CA LYS A 154 -6.21 -9.57 19.27
C LYS A 154 -4.94 -9.08 19.93
N ILE A 155 -3.82 -9.04 19.19
CA ILE A 155 -2.54 -8.61 19.77
C ILE A 155 -2.59 -7.14 20.20
N ILE A 156 -3.20 -6.27 19.40
CA ILE A 156 -3.43 -4.87 19.78
C ILE A 156 -4.29 -4.78 21.04
N PHE A 157 -5.34 -5.60 21.15
CA PHE A 157 -6.15 -5.67 22.37
C PHE A 157 -5.32 -6.11 23.58
N ASP A 158 -4.44 -7.09 23.45
CA ASP A 158 -3.60 -7.56 24.56
C ASP A 158 -2.65 -6.46 25.08
N ILE A 159 -2.08 -5.65 24.19
CA ILE A 159 -1.12 -4.60 24.59
C ILE A 159 -1.78 -3.28 24.99
N THR A 160 -2.98 -2.98 24.49
CA THR A 160 -3.64 -1.67 24.70
C THR A 160 -4.96 -1.73 25.46
N GLY A 161 -5.58 -2.91 25.56
CA GLY A 161 -6.97 -3.09 26.02
C GLY A 161 -8.04 -2.57 25.05
N MET A 162 -7.66 -2.01 23.89
CA MET A 162 -8.59 -1.43 22.93
C MET A 162 -9.20 -2.50 22.02
N LYS A 163 -10.53 -2.55 21.95
CA LYS A 163 -11.26 -3.44 21.04
C LYS A 163 -11.37 -2.78 19.67
N ILE A 164 -10.88 -3.46 18.65
CA ILE A 164 -10.95 -3.00 17.26
C ILE A 164 -12.24 -3.48 16.60
N ASP A 165 -13.04 -2.57 16.08
CA ASP A 165 -14.30 -2.87 15.40
C ASP A 165 -14.06 -3.23 13.93
N ALA A 166 -13.39 -2.34 13.22
CA ALA A 166 -13.12 -2.45 11.80
C ALA A 166 -11.62 -2.37 11.53
N TYR A 167 -11.21 -2.80 10.35
CA TYR A 167 -9.86 -2.53 9.89
C TYR A 167 -9.88 -2.15 8.41
N VAL A 168 -8.84 -1.42 8.02
CA VAL A 168 -8.50 -1.17 6.62
C VAL A 168 -7.02 -1.49 6.45
N SER A 169 -6.69 -2.18 5.36
CA SER A 169 -5.31 -2.44 4.95
C SER A 169 -5.08 -1.87 3.54
N VAL A 170 -3.98 -1.16 3.36
CA VAL A 170 -3.66 -0.42 2.13
C VAL A 170 -2.17 -0.61 1.83
N ASP A 171 -1.86 -0.89 0.56
CA ASP A 171 -0.48 -0.88 0.06
C ASP A 171 -0.08 0.52 -0.43
N PHE A 172 1.20 0.74 -0.71
CA PHE A 172 1.68 2.04 -1.23
C PHE A 172 0.92 2.48 -2.49
N GLN A 173 0.65 1.57 -3.42
CA GLN A 173 -0.07 1.85 -4.65
C GLN A 173 -1.53 2.27 -4.40
N GLY A 174 -2.21 1.63 -3.44
CA GLY A 174 -3.54 2.02 -2.99
C GLY A 174 -3.55 3.39 -2.32
N PHE A 175 -2.50 3.72 -1.56
CA PHE A 175 -2.34 5.03 -0.94
C PHE A 175 -2.17 6.14 -1.98
N ILE A 176 -1.29 5.98 -2.97
CA ILE A 176 -1.09 6.93 -4.07
C ILE A 176 -2.42 7.20 -4.78
N LYS A 177 -3.14 6.13 -5.19
CA LYS A 177 -4.44 6.25 -5.85
C LYS A 177 -5.47 6.99 -5.01
N ALA A 178 -5.46 6.80 -3.69
CA ALA A 178 -6.37 7.50 -2.78
C ALA A 178 -6.08 9.01 -2.77
N ILE A 179 -4.81 9.41 -2.70
CA ILE A 179 -4.40 10.82 -2.76
C ILE A 179 -4.72 11.45 -4.11
N ASP A 180 -4.42 10.75 -5.22
CA ASP A 180 -4.74 11.23 -6.57
C ASP A 180 -6.24 11.44 -6.77
N THR A 181 -7.06 10.55 -6.21
CA THR A 181 -8.53 10.66 -6.27
C THR A 181 -9.06 11.88 -5.53
N LEU A 182 -8.37 12.32 -4.48
CA LEU A 182 -8.68 13.54 -3.73
C LEU A 182 -8.18 14.81 -4.45
N GLY A 183 -7.38 14.68 -5.51
CA GLY A 183 -6.75 15.78 -6.21
C GLY A 183 -5.47 16.29 -5.53
N GLY A 184 -4.82 15.45 -4.72
CA GLY A 184 -3.70 15.84 -3.86
C GLY A 184 -4.14 16.28 -2.47
N ILE A 185 -3.17 16.53 -1.60
CA ILE A 185 -3.39 17.10 -0.26
C ILE A 185 -2.34 18.18 0.00
N ASP A 186 -2.75 19.24 0.70
CA ASP A 186 -1.84 20.26 1.21
C ASP A 186 -1.20 19.79 2.52
N VAL A 187 0.12 19.79 2.61
CA VAL A 187 0.87 19.39 3.80
C VAL A 187 1.66 20.58 4.35
N GLN A 188 1.49 20.86 5.64
CA GLN A 188 2.31 21.86 6.32
C GLN A 188 3.67 21.27 6.68
N VAL A 189 4.70 21.64 5.93
CA VAL A 189 6.11 21.37 6.26
C VAL A 189 6.52 22.31 7.39
N GLN A 190 6.86 21.75 8.55
CA GLN A 190 7.21 22.54 9.74
C GLN A 190 8.60 23.17 9.64
N LYS A 191 9.53 22.50 8.96
CA LYS A 191 10.93 22.94 8.82
C LYS A 191 11.43 22.51 7.44
N THR A 192 12.11 23.42 6.75
CA THR A 192 12.78 23.09 5.48
C THR A 192 13.74 21.93 5.68
N PHE A 193 13.68 20.95 4.78
CA PHE A 193 14.61 19.82 4.76
C PHE A 193 14.91 19.39 3.32
N THR A 194 16.07 18.78 3.14
CA THR A 194 16.49 18.17 1.89
C THR A 194 16.84 16.71 2.18
N ASP A 195 16.36 15.81 1.34
CA ASP A 195 16.78 14.41 1.28
C ASP A 195 17.66 14.23 0.04
N TYR A 196 18.96 14.01 0.25
CA TYR A 196 19.94 13.78 -0.82
C TYR A 196 20.05 12.31 -1.22
N GLU A 197 19.40 11.42 -0.47
CA GLU A 197 19.50 9.97 -0.60
C GLU A 197 18.16 9.34 -0.99
N TYR A 198 17.26 10.13 -1.58
CA TYR A 198 15.97 9.60 -2.00
C TYR A 198 16.17 8.65 -3.20
N PRO A 199 15.79 7.37 -3.10
CA PRO A 199 16.12 6.39 -4.12
C PRO A 199 15.29 6.60 -5.39
N LEU A 200 15.96 6.52 -6.54
CA LEU A 200 15.33 6.48 -7.85
C LEU A 200 14.78 5.08 -8.13
N GLU A 201 13.47 5.01 -8.37
CA GLU A 201 12.77 3.77 -8.66
C GLU A 201 13.37 3.05 -9.89
N GLY A 202 13.75 1.78 -9.71
CA GLY A 202 14.34 0.93 -10.75
C GLY A 202 15.85 1.14 -10.97
N LYS A 203 16.50 1.99 -10.16
CA LYS A 203 17.94 2.26 -10.21
C LYS A 203 18.68 1.81 -8.95
N GLU A 204 18.01 1.15 -8.02
CA GLU A 204 18.51 0.87 -6.66
C GLU A 204 19.80 0.05 -6.64
N THR A 205 20.01 -0.79 -7.65
CA THR A 205 21.20 -1.66 -7.79
C THR A 205 22.15 -1.22 -8.90
N ASP A 206 21.91 -0.08 -9.55
CA ASP A 206 22.72 0.41 -10.68
C ASP A 206 24.13 0.79 -10.19
N LEU A 207 25.20 0.29 -10.81
CA LEU A 207 26.57 0.59 -10.38
C LEU A 207 27.07 1.95 -10.90
N CYS A 208 26.24 2.70 -11.63
CA CYS A 208 26.58 4.04 -12.12
C CYS A 208 27.89 4.08 -12.91
N GLU A 209 28.12 3.07 -13.74
CA GLU A 209 29.34 2.88 -14.55
C GLU A 209 30.61 2.56 -13.72
N HIS A 210 30.48 2.21 -12.44
CA HIS A 210 31.59 1.76 -11.57
C HIS A 210 31.73 0.23 -11.46
N ASP A 211 31.38 -0.52 -12.52
CA ASP A 211 31.40 -1.98 -12.53
C ASP A 211 32.79 -2.57 -12.17
N GLU A 212 33.87 -1.99 -12.69
CA GLU A 212 35.23 -2.49 -12.47
C GLU A 212 35.76 -2.16 -11.07
N GLU A 213 35.50 -0.95 -10.58
CA GLU A 213 35.84 -0.54 -9.22
C GLU A 213 35.07 -1.37 -8.20
N PHE A 214 33.77 -1.56 -8.40
CA PHE A 214 32.93 -2.37 -7.52
C PHE A 214 33.42 -3.81 -7.47
N LYS A 215 33.70 -4.43 -8.62
CA LYS A 215 34.24 -5.79 -8.70
C LYS A 215 35.59 -5.95 -7.98
N ALA A 216 36.42 -4.91 -7.97
CA ALA A 216 37.71 -4.95 -7.29
C ALA A 216 37.57 -4.95 -5.76
N ILE A 217 36.52 -4.32 -5.22
CA ILE A 217 36.28 -4.19 -3.77
C ILE A 217 35.18 -5.13 -3.25
N GLU A 218 34.41 -5.77 -4.12
CA GLU A 218 33.33 -6.71 -3.76
C GLU A 218 33.79 -7.81 -2.80
N PRO A 219 34.99 -8.42 -2.95
CA PRO A 219 35.48 -9.40 -1.96
C PRO A 219 35.73 -8.79 -0.57
N ILE A 220 35.98 -7.48 -0.49
CA ILE A 220 36.08 -6.75 0.80
C ILE A 220 34.70 -6.65 1.44
N LEU A 221 33.70 -6.21 0.67
CA LEU A 221 32.31 -6.04 1.13
C LEU A 221 31.70 -7.38 1.61
N ASN A 222 32.07 -8.47 0.96
CA ASN A 222 31.61 -9.82 1.32
C ASN A 222 32.42 -10.46 2.48
N ASN A 223 33.40 -9.75 3.05
CA ASN A 223 34.33 -10.25 4.06
C ASN A 223 35.17 -11.46 3.59
N GLU A 224 35.50 -11.52 2.30
CA GLU A 224 36.24 -12.61 1.66
C GLU A 224 37.73 -12.28 1.46
N MET A 225 38.16 -11.04 1.73
CA MET A 225 39.54 -10.56 1.56
C MET A 225 40.25 -10.37 2.91
N SER A 226 41.52 -10.78 3.01
CA SER A 226 42.32 -10.57 4.23
C SER A 226 42.67 -9.09 4.44
N LEU A 227 42.87 -8.67 5.69
CA LEU A 227 43.22 -7.28 6.01
C LEU A 227 44.57 -6.84 5.40
N GLU A 228 45.52 -7.78 5.23
CA GLU A 228 46.81 -7.53 4.59
C GLU A 228 46.62 -7.23 3.09
N ASP A 229 45.83 -8.06 2.40
CA ASP A 229 45.53 -7.88 0.97
C ASP A 229 44.71 -6.60 0.73
N GLN A 230 43.75 -6.29 1.60
CA GLN A 230 42.98 -5.05 1.56
C GLN A 230 43.91 -3.82 1.67
N THR A 231 44.82 -3.84 2.64
CA THR A 231 45.77 -2.73 2.85
C THR A 231 46.63 -2.53 1.62
N LYS A 232 47.16 -3.63 1.06
CA LYS A 232 47.97 -3.59 -0.15
C LYS A 232 47.20 -3.07 -1.37
N LEU A 233 45.96 -3.51 -1.56
CA LEU A 233 45.09 -3.02 -2.64
C LEU A 233 44.88 -1.51 -2.54
N PHE A 234 44.60 -0.99 -1.35
CA PHE A 234 44.37 0.43 -1.13
C PHE A 234 45.64 1.28 -1.19
N GLU A 235 46.82 0.71 -0.91
CA GLU A 235 48.11 1.36 -1.15
C GLU A 235 48.43 1.44 -2.65
N GLU A 236 48.15 0.37 -3.40
CA GLU A 236 48.36 0.32 -4.85
C GLU A 236 47.34 1.16 -5.63
N LYS A 237 46.10 1.24 -5.14
CA LYS A 237 44.96 1.93 -5.76
C LYS A 237 44.20 2.83 -4.78
N PRO A 238 44.71 4.03 -4.51
CA PRO A 238 44.07 4.99 -3.60
C PRO A 238 42.64 5.38 -4.01
N GLU A 239 42.32 5.34 -5.29
CA GLU A 239 40.98 5.58 -5.83
C GLU A 239 39.95 4.54 -5.36
N LEU A 240 40.35 3.28 -5.23
CA LEU A 240 39.46 2.22 -4.70
C LEU A 240 39.21 2.40 -3.21
N LYS A 241 40.20 2.94 -2.47
CA LYS A 241 40.01 3.30 -1.06
C LYS A 241 38.97 4.40 -0.92
N ALA A 242 39.10 5.46 -1.72
CA ALA A 242 38.15 6.57 -1.70
C ALA A 242 36.74 6.10 -2.12
N PHE A 243 36.64 5.26 -3.15
CA PHE A 243 35.38 4.67 -3.58
C PHE A 243 34.75 3.79 -2.49
N PHE A 244 35.52 2.90 -1.88
CA PHE A 244 35.08 2.05 -0.76
C PHE A 244 34.55 2.89 0.41
N THR A 245 35.28 3.94 0.82
CA THR A 245 34.83 4.86 1.86
C THR A 245 33.53 5.58 1.48
N ASN A 246 33.39 6.02 0.22
CA ASN A 246 32.15 6.64 -0.23
C ASN A 246 30.96 5.68 -0.19
N ILE A 247 31.14 4.38 -0.47
CA ILE A 247 30.05 3.40 -0.35
C ILE A 247 29.52 3.31 1.08
N GLU A 248 30.40 3.37 2.08
CA GLU A 248 30.02 3.25 3.50
C GLU A 248 29.48 4.57 4.08
N ASP A 249 30.15 5.68 3.79
CA ASP A 249 29.91 6.96 4.45
C ASP A 249 29.05 7.93 3.65
N ASN A 250 29.02 7.82 2.31
CA ASN A 250 28.28 8.73 1.44
C ASN A 250 27.82 8.05 0.13
N PRO A 251 26.85 7.12 0.21
CA PRO A 251 26.38 6.35 -0.94
C PRO A 251 25.99 7.18 -2.17
N PRO A 252 25.39 8.39 -2.05
CA PRO A 252 25.11 9.24 -3.21
C PRO A 252 26.34 9.69 -3.99
N ILE A 253 27.52 9.79 -3.34
CA ILE A 253 28.77 10.10 -4.05
C ILE A 253 29.27 8.86 -4.80
N ALA A 254 29.16 7.67 -4.19
CA ALA A 254 29.60 6.43 -4.82
C ALA A 254 28.69 6.02 -6.00
N PHE A 255 27.38 6.23 -5.86
CA PHE A 255 26.39 5.81 -6.84
C PHE A 255 25.35 6.92 -7.11
N PRO A 256 25.75 8.03 -7.73
CA PRO A 256 24.87 9.19 -7.91
C PRO A 256 23.64 8.91 -8.77
N CYS A 257 23.70 7.92 -9.66
CA CYS A 257 22.58 7.53 -10.51
C CYS A 257 21.45 6.79 -9.78
N ARG A 258 21.64 6.43 -8.49
CA ARG A 258 20.63 5.75 -7.66
C ARG A 258 19.72 6.70 -6.90
N TYR A 259 20.06 7.98 -6.82
CA TYR A 259 19.41 8.92 -5.92
C TYR A 259 18.94 10.17 -6.65
N GLU A 260 17.84 10.73 -6.16
CA GLU A 260 17.39 12.08 -6.48
C GLU A 260 17.38 12.95 -5.22
N GLU A 261 17.48 14.25 -5.41
CA GLU A 261 17.39 15.22 -4.32
C GLU A 261 15.95 15.68 -4.16
N LEU A 262 15.34 15.42 -3.01
CA LEU A 262 14.04 15.98 -2.64
C LEU A 262 14.23 17.17 -1.71
N HIS A 263 13.71 18.33 -2.09
CA HIS A 263 13.75 19.53 -1.27
C HIS A 263 12.34 20.00 -0.91
N PHE A 264 12.08 20.15 0.38
CA PHE A 264 10.81 20.65 0.90
C PHE A 264 11.04 21.95 1.66
N GLU A 265 10.42 23.02 1.19
CA GLU A 265 10.45 24.32 1.87
C GLU A 265 9.44 24.38 3.03
N GLN A 266 9.78 25.13 4.07
CA GLN A 266 8.85 25.41 5.16
C GLN A 266 7.63 26.16 4.63
N GLY A 267 6.44 25.59 4.83
CA GLY A 267 5.22 26.17 4.29
C GLY A 267 4.19 25.09 3.98
N ILE A 268 3.18 25.49 3.20
CA ILE A 268 2.23 24.56 2.62
C ILE A 268 2.86 24.05 1.31
N ALA A 269 3.04 22.74 1.22
CA ALA A 269 3.48 22.01 0.04
C ALA A 269 2.35 21.14 -0.51
#